data_AF-A0A914MQ78-F1
#
_entry.id   AF-A0A914MQ78-F1
#
_cell.length_a   1.000
_cell.length_b   1.000
_cell.length_c   1.000
_cell.angle_alpha   90.00
_cell.angle_beta   90.00
_cell.angle_gamma   90.00
#
_symmetry.space_group_name_H-M   'P 1'
#
loop_
_entity.id
_entity.type
_entity.pdbx_description
1 polymer ?
#
loop_
_entity_poly.entity_id
_entity_poly.type
_entity_poly.pdbx_seq_one_letter_code
_entity_poly.pdbx_strand_id
1 'polypeptide(L)'
;MFPLSNGDENHVILYALLYAILFLVGVCGNISVITLIRHLHSNTSYDNTMIYVLFLCFVDLASVVPLPMAIMDQLLGFWMFGTALCKVYRALEHVGRALSTFVLAAMAFDRFMRVCYPHRKTRQIFIYFYFF
;
A
#
# COMPACT_ATOMS: atom_id res chain seq x y z
N MET A 1 -8.19 -4.55 -34.69
CA MET A 1 -6.78 -4.97 -34.80
C MET A 1 -5.98 -3.72 -35.11
N PHE A 2 -5.40 -3.09 -34.09
CA PHE A 2 -4.50 -1.95 -34.30
C PHE A 2 -3.09 -2.50 -34.56
N PRO A 3 -2.39 -2.06 -35.62
CA PRO A 3 -1.00 -2.42 -35.83
C PRO A 3 -0.17 -1.62 -34.81
N LEU A 4 0.45 -2.30 -33.84
CA LEU A 4 1.39 -1.64 -32.94
C LEU A 4 2.69 -1.38 -33.71
N SER A 5 3.18 -0.15 -33.66
CA SER A 5 4.54 0.17 -34.08
C SER A 5 5.50 -0.52 -33.10
N ASN A 6 6.62 -1.08 -33.58
CA ASN A 6 7.60 -1.78 -32.76
C ASN A 6 8.08 -0.97 -31.52
N GLY A 7 7.92 0.35 -31.52
CA GLY A 7 8.18 1.21 -30.35
C GLY A 7 7.15 1.05 -29.23
N ASP A 8 5.87 0.95 -29.55
CA ASP A 8 4.78 0.87 -28.56
C ASP A 8 4.72 -0.50 -27.87
N GLU A 9 5.06 -1.57 -28.59
CA GLU A 9 5.11 -2.93 -28.03
C GLU A 9 6.13 -3.05 -26.90
N ASN A 10 7.32 -2.45 -27.09
CA ASN A 10 8.38 -2.44 -26.09
C ASN A 10 7.94 -1.70 -24.82
N HIS A 11 7.18 -0.61 -24.96
CA HIS A 11 6.66 0.14 -23.82
C HIS A 11 5.62 -0.66 -23.04
N VAL A 12 4.68 -1.33 -23.73
CA VAL A 12 3.66 -2.17 -23.07
C VAL A 12 4.32 -3.34 -22.32
N ILE A 13 5.28 -4.02 -22.95
CA ILE A 13 6.03 -5.12 -22.33
C ILE A 13 6.82 -4.60 -21.11
N LEU A 14 7.47 -3.45 -21.22
CA LEU A 14 8.19 -2.83 -20.10
C LEU A 14 7.25 -2.52 -18.93
N TYR A 15 6.10 -1.89 -19.16
CA TYR A 15 5.12 -1.59 -18.11
C TYR A 15 4.57 -2.86 -17.47
N ALA A 16 4.26 -3.89 -18.26
CA ALA A 16 3.81 -5.18 -17.75
C ALA A 16 4.85 -5.84 -16.84
N LEU A 17 6.13 -5.84 -17.26
CA LEU A 17 7.23 -6.37 -16.44
C LEU A 17 7.41 -5.57 -15.14
N LEU A 18 7.37 -4.23 -15.22
CA LEU A 18 7.49 -3.38 -14.04
C LEU A 18 6.36 -3.62 -13.04
N TYR A 19 5.10 -3.69 -13.51
CA TYR A 19 3.95 -3.98 -12.64
C TYR A 19 3.99 -5.40 -12.08
N ALA A 20 4.47 -6.39 -12.83
CA ALA A 20 4.67 -7.74 -12.31
C ALA A 20 5.73 -7.79 -11.20
N ILE A 21 6.85 -7.07 -11.37
CA ILE A 21 7.89 -6.96 -10.33
C ILE A 21 7.35 -6.22 -9.11
N LEU A 22 6.65 -5.10 -9.28
CA LEU A 22 6.03 -4.36 -8.19
C LEU A 22 5.00 -5.21 -7.43
N PHE A 23 4.23 -6.04 -8.15
CA PHE A 23 3.30 -6.97 -7.54
C PHE A 23 4.02 -8.00 -6.68
N LEU A 24 5.05 -8.67 -7.24
CA LEU A 24 5.84 -9.67 -6.52
C LEU A 24 6.52 -9.07 -5.28
N VAL A 25 7.23 -7.95 -5.45
CA VAL A 25 7.94 -7.29 -4.35
C VAL A 25 6.96 -6.76 -3.30
N GLY A 26 5.86 -6.15 -3.73
CA GLY A 26 4.83 -5.61 -2.84
C GLY A 26 4.14 -6.71 -2.03
N VAL A 27 3.73 -7.81 -2.66
CA VAL A 27 3.11 -8.95 -1.96
C VAL A 27 4.11 -9.63 -1.03
N CYS A 28 5.27 -10.04 -1.54
CA CYS A 28 6.27 -10.74 -0.75
C CYS A 28 6.78 -9.89 0.42
N GLY A 29 7.07 -8.61 0.18
CA GLY A 29 7.56 -7.68 1.19
C GLY A 29 6.55 -7.43 2.30
N ASN A 30 5.32 -7.04 1.95
CA ASN A 30 4.29 -6.73 2.95
C ASN A 30 3.85 -7.96 3.73
N ILE A 31 3.73 -9.13 3.09
CA ILE A 31 3.44 -10.39 3.80
C ILE A 31 4.58 -10.74 4.75
N SER A 32 5.84 -10.59 4.33
CA SER A 32 7.00 -10.86 5.18
C SER A 32 7.04 -9.98 6.42
N VAL A 33 6.66 -8.70 6.29
CA VAL A 33 6.56 -7.77 7.43
C VAL A 33 5.43 -8.21 8.38
N ILE A 34 4.26 -8.57 7.85
CA ILE A 34 3.14 -9.05 8.67
C ILE A 34 3.51 -10.34 9.41
N THR A 35 4.16 -11.30 8.75
CA THR A 35 4.57 -12.56 9.37
C THR A 35 5.66 -12.34 10.41
N LEU A 36 6.63 -11.46 10.14
CA LEU A 36 7.68 -11.08 11.09
C LEU A 36 7.08 -10.45 12.35
N ILE A 37 6.14 -9.51 12.20
CA ILE A 37 5.45 -8.87 13.32
C ILE A 37 4.68 -9.91 14.13
N ARG A 38 3.97 -10.84 13.49
CA ARG A 38 3.26 -11.92 14.18
C ARG A 38 4.21 -12.87 14.91
N HIS A 39 5.36 -13.17 14.31
CA HIS A 39 6.34 -14.10 14.89
C HIS A 39 7.06 -13.51 16.09
N LEU A 40 7.59 -12.28 15.96
CA LEU A 40 8.33 -11.60 17.03
C LEU A 40 7.43 -11.17 18.19
N HIS A 41 6.15 -10.91 17.90
CA HIS A 41 5.24 -10.30 18.86
C HIS A 41 4.11 -11.22 19.34
N SER A 42 4.27 -12.53 19.14
CA SER A 42 3.27 -13.53 19.56
C SER A 42 2.98 -13.52 21.07
N ASN A 43 3.90 -12.98 21.90
CA ASN A 43 3.81 -12.98 23.36
C ASN A 43 3.86 -11.58 24.01
N THR A 44 3.85 -10.48 23.22
CA THR A 44 3.94 -9.10 23.73
C THR A 44 2.76 -8.25 23.25
N SER A 45 2.35 -7.22 23.99
CA SER A 45 1.30 -6.28 23.57
C SER A 45 1.76 -5.37 22.43
N TYR A 46 0.98 -5.29 21.35
CA TYR A 46 1.31 -4.47 20.17
C TYR A 46 1.56 -3.01 20.53
N ASP A 47 2.72 -2.49 20.10
CA ASP A 47 3.05 -1.08 20.24
C ASP A 47 2.34 -0.24 19.17
N ASN A 48 2.11 1.07 19.43
CA ASN A 48 1.46 1.97 18.46
C ASN A 48 2.15 1.97 17.09
N THR A 49 3.49 1.86 17.08
CA THR A 49 4.29 1.80 15.86
C THR A 49 3.98 0.55 15.04
N MET A 50 3.72 -0.59 15.69
CA MET A 50 3.38 -1.84 14.99
C MET A 50 1.99 -1.76 14.35
N ILE A 51 1.05 -1.05 14.98
CA ILE A 51 -0.29 -0.82 14.41
C ILE A 51 -0.19 0.00 13.12
N TYR A 52 0.62 1.08 13.10
CA TYR A 52 0.86 1.84 11.86
C TYR A 52 1.48 0.99 10.76
N VAL A 53 2.49 0.18 11.09
CA VAL A 53 3.15 -0.69 10.11
C VAL A 53 2.17 -1.74 9.56
N LEU A 54 1.31 -2.33 10.40
CA LEU A 54 0.28 -3.26 9.93
C LEU A 54 -0.74 -2.59 9.00
N PHE A 55 -1.18 -1.37 9.33
CA PHE A 55 -2.09 -0.62 8.47
C PHE A 55 -1.43 -0.25 7.14
N LEU A 56 -0.15 0.15 7.17
CA LEU A 56 0.65 0.40 5.97
C LEU A 56 0.73 -0.84 5.08
N CYS A 57 1.04 -2.01 5.64
CA CYS A 57 1.07 -3.27 4.89
C CYS A 57 -0.30 -3.63 4.30
N PHE A 58 -1.40 -3.36 5.00
CA PHE A 58 -2.74 -3.59 4.46
C PHE A 58 -3.07 -2.68 3.28
N VAL A 59 -2.73 -1.39 3.40
CA VAL A 59 -2.91 -0.40 2.32
C VAL A 59 -2.06 -0.77 1.10
N ASP A 60 -0.81 -1.17 1.31
CA ASP A 60 0.09 -1.54 0.22
C ASP A 60 -0.38 -2.84 -0.48
N LEU A 61 -0.83 -3.85 0.27
CA LEU A 61 -1.44 -5.06 -0.30
C LEU A 61 -2.70 -4.72 -1.10
N ALA A 62 -3.58 -3.86 -0.57
CA ALA A 62 -4.79 -3.41 -1.27
C ALA A 62 -4.46 -2.61 -2.55
N SER A 63 -3.31 -1.91 -2.57
CA SER A 63 -2.84 -1.16 -3.74
C SER A 63 -2.23 -2.07 -4.81
N VAL A 64 -1.75 -3.25 -4.43
CA VAL A 64 -1.11 -4.23 -5.32
C VAL A 64 -2.12 -5.19 -5.98
N VAL A 65 -3.24 -5.50 -5.30
CA VAL A 65 -4.33 -6.36 -5.83
C VAL A 65 -4.85 -5.96 -7.22
N PRO A 66 -5.01 -4.66 -7.56
CA PRO A 66 -5.50 -4.25 -8.88
C PRO A 66 -4.45 -4.26 -10.00
N LEU A 67 -3.15 -4.32 -9.68
CA LEU A 67 -2.06 -4.34 -10.68
C LEU A 67 -2.24 -5.43 -11.77
N PRO A 68 -2.60 -6.69 -11.46
CA PRO A 68 -2.87 -7.69 -12.50
C PRO A 68 -4.03 -7.29 -13.43
N MET A 69 -5.06 -6.61 -12.92
CA MET A 69 -6.15 -6.11 -13.77
C MET A 69 -5.67 -4.98 -14.68
N ALA A 70 -4.78 -4.11 -14.20
CA ALA A 70 -4.17 -3.06 -15.02
C ALA A 70 -3.27 -3.65 -16.13
N ILE A 71 -2.49 -4.69 -15.83
CA ILE A 71 -1.68 -5.40 -16.84
C ILE A 71 -2.59 -5.97 -17.94
N MET A 72 -3.70 -6.60 -17.57
CA MET A 72 -4.65 -7.16 -18.53
C MET A 72 -5.30 -6.08 -19.40
N ASP A 73 -5.68 -4.93 -18.82
CA ASP A 73 -6.20 -3.79 -19.58
C ASP A 73 -5.18 -3.27 -20.60
N GLN A 74 -3.90 -3.18 -20.20
CA GLN A 74 -2.80 -2.76 -21.08
C GLN A 74 -2.55 -3.75 -22.23
N LEU A 75 -2.66 -5.07 -21.98
CA LEU A 75 -2.47 -6.10 -23.01
C LEU A 75 -3.67 -6.20 -23.97
N LEU A 76 -4.90 -6.09 -23.45
CA LEU A 76 -6.12 -6.21 -24.25
C LEU A 76 -6.45 -4.90 -24.99
N GLY A 77 -5.95 -3.76 -24.49
CA GLY A 77 -6.25 -2.43 -25.02
C GLY A 77 -7.67 -1.95 -24.73
N PHE A 78 -8.43 -2.69 -23.91
CA PHE A 78 -9.78 -2.30 -23.47
C PHE A 78 -10.13 -2.91 -22.10
N TRP A 79 -10.90 -2.16 -21.30
CA TRP A 79 -11.25 -2.52 -19.93
C TRP A 79 -12.43 -3.50 -19.88
N MET A 80 -12.15 -4.77 -19.60
CA MET A 80 -13.16 -5.84 -19.59
C MET A 80 -13.98 -5.95 -18.29
N PHE A 81 -13.52 -5.38 -17.18
CA PHE A 81 -14.14 -5.53 -15.84
C PHE A 81 -15.29 -4.54 -15.57
N GLY A 82 -15.68 -3.74 -16.56
CA GLY A 82 -16.76 -2.76 -16.45
C GLY A 82 -16.37 -1.46 -15.70
N THR A 83 -17.18 -0.41 -15.88
CA THR A 83 -16.87 0.95 -15.43
C THR A 83 -16.82 1.11 -13.91
N ALA A 84 -17.60 0.32 -13.16
CA ALA A 84 -17.59 0.34 -11.70
C ALA A 84 -16.22 -0.07 -11.14
N LEU A 85 -15.66 -1.19 -11.62
CA LEU A 85 -14.34 -1.67 -11.19
C LEU A 85 -13.22 -0.72 -11.63
N CYS A 86 -13.34 -0.07 -12.79
CA CYS A 86 -12.38 0.96 -13.22
C CYS A 86 -12.34 2.14 -12.24
N LYS A 87 -13.51 2.66 -11.83
CA LYS A 87 -13.59 3.76 -10.86
C LYS A 87 -13.06 3.34 -9.49
N VAL A 88 -13.42 2.15 -9.02
CA VAL A 88 -12.94 1.62 -7.73
C VAL A 88 -11.43 1.44 -7.75
N TYR A 89 -10.87 0.88 -8.83
CA TYR A 89 -9.43 0.73 -9.01
C TYR A 89 -8.71 2.09 -8.89
N ARG A 90 -9.13 3.08 -9.68
CA ARG A 90 -8.50 4.40 -9.63
C ARG A 90 -8.65 5.07 -8.26
N ALA A 91 -9.81 4.92 -7.64
CA ALA A 91 -10.05 5.43 -6.30
C ALA A 91 -9.13 4.76 -5.27
N LEU A 92 -9.01 3.43 -5.27
CA LEU A 92 -8.14 2.68 -4.37
C LEU A 92 -6.67 3.06 -4.55
N GLU A 93 -6.21 3.27 -5.78
CA GLU A 93 -4.83 3.69 -6.03
C GLU A 93 -4.53 5.08 -5.47
N HIS A 94 -5.45 6.04 -5.65
CA HIS A 94 -5.29 7.39 -5.11
C HIS A 94 -5.39 7.41 -3.58
N VAL A 95 -6.38 6.69 -3.03
CA VAL A 95 -6.58 6.57 -1.59
C VAL A 95 -5.42 5.83 -0.94
N GLY A 96 -4.92 4.75 -1.55
CA GLY A 96 -3.77 4.01 -1.05
C GLY A 96 -2.52 4.88 -0.96
N ARG A 97 -2.21 5.64 -2.02
CA ARG A 97 -1.09 6.59 -2.00
C ARG A 97 -1.25 7.66 -0.91
N ALA A 98 -2.45 8.20 -0.74
CA ALA A 98 -2.73 9.17 0.31
C ALA A 98 -2.54 8.54 1.71
N LEU A 99 -3.19 7.41 1.97
CA LEU A 99 -3.14 6.70 3.25
C LEU A 99 -1.70 6.34 3.64
N SER A 100 -0.89 5.80 2.72
CA SER A 100 0.51 5.47 3.01
C SER A 100 1.32 6.70 3.43
N THR A 101 1.12 7.86 2.77
CA THR A 101 1.78 9.12 3.17
C THR A 101 1.31 9.64 4.53
N PHE A 102 0.00 9.58 4.81
CA PHE A 102 -0.55 9.97 6.11
C PHE A 102 -0.01 9.09 7.24
N VAL A 103 0.07 7.79 7.03
CA VAL A 103 0.59 6.83 8.02
C VAL A 103 2.08 7.09 8.28
N LEU A 104 2.87 7.36 7.23
CA LEU A 104 4.28 7.70 7.40
C LEU A 104 4.47 9.01 8.17
N ALA A 105 3.65 10.03 7.88
CA ALA A 105 3.67 11.30 8.60
C ALA A 105 3.25 11.13 10.07
N ALA A 106 2.22 10.33 10.33
CA ALA A 106 1.76 9.95 11.67
C ALA A 106 2.87 9.24 12.47
N MET A 107 3.55 8.26 11.86
CA MET A 107 4.69 7.57 12.48
C MET A 107 5.85 8.54 12.79
N ALA A 108 6.18 9.44 11.87
CA ALA A 108 7.23 10.44 12.07
C ALA A 108 6.87 11.41 13.21
N PHE A 109 5.61 11.84 13.27
CA PHE A 109 5.11 12.73 14.31
C PHE A 109 5.10 12.07 15.70
N ASP A 110 4.63 10.81 15.80
CA ASP A 110 4.68 10.02 17.03
C ASP A 110 6.13 9.91 17.54
N ARG A 111 7.07 9.60 16.65
CA ARG A 111 8.50 9.53 17.02
C ARG A 111 9.05 10.89 17.46
N PHE A 112 8.71 11.97 16.77
CA PHE A 112 9.11 13.33 17.12
C PHE A 112 8.62 13.70 18.54
N MET A 113 7.35 13.43 18.83
CA MET A 113 6.76 13.75 20.13
C MET A 113 7.38 12.94 21.26
N ARG A 114 7.72 11.66 21.04
CA ARG A 114 8.41 10.84 22.05
C ARG A 114 9.80 11.37 22.39
N VAL A 115 10.52 11.91 21.40
CA VAL A 115 11.86 12.48 21.59
C VAL A 115 11.80 13.84 22.29
N CYS A 116 10.92 14.74 21.84
CA CYS A 116 10.85 16.11 22.37
C CYS A 116 10.08 16.21 23.70
N TYR A 117 9.17 15.27 23.99
CA TYR A 117 8.31 15.32 25.19
C TYR A 117 8.29 13.99 25.95
N PRO A 118 9.43 13.56 26.54
CA PRO A 118 9.56 12.26 27.20
C PRO A 118 8.62 12.05 28.40
N HIS A 119 8.08 13.12 28.99
CA HIS A 119 7.25 13.04 30.20
C HIS A 119 5.73 12.86 29.95
N ARG A 120 5.26 12.94 28.69
CA ARG A 120 3.83 12.80 28.33
C ARG A 120 3.48 11.38 27.88
N LYS A 121 3.78 10.35 28.70
CA LYS A 121 3.57 8.94 28.34
C LYS A 121 2.11 8.47 28.26
N THR A 122 1.12 9.22 28.77
CA THR A 122 -0.23 8.64 29.01
C THR A 122 -1.36 9.16 28.09
N ARG A 123 -1.11 10.13 27.19
CA ARG A 123 -2.19 10.77 26.40
C ARG A 123 -2.15 10.59 24.88
N GLN A 124 -1.14 9.92 24.30
CA GLN A 124 -1.07 9.79 22.84
C GLN A 124 -1.96 8.67 22.26
N ILE A 125 -2.28 7.63 23.06
CA ILE A 125 -3.24 6.59 22.66
C ILE A 125 -4.67 7.15 22.55
N PHE A 126 -5.04 8.10 23.42
CA PHE A 126 -6.39 8.68 23.46
C PHE A 126 -6.72 9.63 22.30
N ILE A 127 -5.73 10.22 21.64
CA ILE A 127 -5.98 11.13 20.51
C ILE A 127 -6.24 10.34 19.21
N TYR A 128 -5.63 9.16 19.05
CA TYR A 128 -5.86 8.29 17.89
C TYR A 128 -7.25 7.65 17.87
N PHE A 129 -7.85 7.40 19.04
CA PHE A 129 -9.23 6.90 19.13
C PHE A 129 -10.29 8.02 18.95
N TYR A 130 -9.88 9.30 18.89
CA TYR A 130 -10.79 10.44 18.78
C TYR A 130 -10.81 11.09 17.38
N PHE A 131 -9.88 10.70 16.49
CA PHE A 131 -9.81 11.21 15.12
C PHE A 131 -10.19 10.18 14.04
N PHE A 132 -10.78 9.06 14.46
CA PHE A 132 -11.67 8.21 13.66
C PHE A 132 -12.93 7.95 14.49
#